data_AF-A0AAN7VPE3-F1
#
_entry.id   AF-A0AAN7VPE3-F1
#
_cell.length_a   1.000
_cell.length_b   1.000
_cell.length_c   1.000
_cell.angle_alpha   90.00
_cell.angle_beta   90.00
_cell.angle_gamma   90.00
#
_symmetry.space_group_name_H-M   'P 1'
#
loop_
_entity.id
_entity.type
_entity.pdbx_description
1 polymer ?
#
loop_
_entity_poly.entity_id
_entity_poly.type
_entity_poly.pdbx_seq_one_letter_code
_entity_poly.pdbx_strand_id
1 'polypeptide(L)'
;MQAPDVTKLQAFVIYLQGLRMHKGHALSWTLVAVAVRLANALGLGTEMHTSAFQVEIRRRLWYCICLMDTQATLDRGSVPLVPAKALGMPPLIINDADISPSGVNLQPMQQPALDMLFSSMVFDAMCCHKRLCASESPKDGWRTWRQKVELVAAFEQSMKERYCMVDDASASPIEVFTKYGAQSICVNMHLLLRRPPYRQEHNAVPPWDDFDCMQVATEVLERDLRVCGDPTSPWAWKQWIPWYCLAIVLAELLRAPAGPMADRSYAAARATFSRYAPTTREADARTVWKPIAKLLHRVNHMRSDISPGVLSTVGPSVVISGSTGIDSTSTSSINANSNELHKLSSDSYGLLDPTSDLDWNMWFVDAEAGTGTLPSDEQHAFSNILDLNPEHGVSFLDWDLLL
;
A
#
# COMPACT_ATOMS: atom_id res chain seq x y z
N MET A 1 20.85 -2.94 -27.65
CA MET A 1 21.51 -1.63 -27.42
C MET A 1 23.02 -1.82 -27.62
N GLN A 2 23.59 -1.39 -28.75
CA GLN A 2 25.02 -1.64 -29.08
C GLN A 2 26.02 -0.78 -28.28
N ALA A 3 25.56 0.31 -27.66
CA ALA A 3 26.27 1.03 -26.60
C ALA A 3 25.23 1.66 -25.65
N PRO A 4 25.32 1.43 -24.32
CA PRO A 4 24.43 2.06 -23.37
C PRO A 4 24.71 3.58 -23.37
N ASP A 5 23.64 4.36 -23.34
CA ASP A 5 23.67 5.82 -23.31
C ASP A 5 22.58 6.31 -22.35
N VAL A 6 22.83 7.44 -21.68
CA VAL A 6 21.90 7.99 -20.67
C VAL A 6 20.54 8.31 -21.29
N THR A 7 20.52 8.91 -22.49
CA THR A 7 19.28 9.27 -23.19
C THR A 7 18.47 8.02 -23.56
N LYS A 8 19.13 6.97 -24.04
CA LYS A 8 18.49 5.68 -24.34
C LYS A 8 17.93 5.03 -23.07
N LEU A 9 18.64 5.12 -21.95
CA LEU A 9 18.16 4.63 -20.66
C LEU A 9 16.97 5.44 -20.15
N GLN A 10 16.97 6.77 -20.29
CA GLN A 10 15.81 7.61 -19.95
C GLN A 10 14.57 7.21 -20.76
N ALA A 11 14.71 7.09 -22.08
CA ALA A 11 13.61 6.65 -22.95
C ALA A 11 13.10 5.26 -22.54
N PHE A 12 14.00 4.34 -22.20
CA PHE A 12 13.63 3.02 -21.69
C PHE A 12 12.88 3.10 -20.36
N VAL A 13 13.33 3.90 -19.40
CA VAL A 13 12.66 4.07 -18.10
C VAL A 13 11.26 4.68 -18.25
N ILE A 14 11.09 5.67 -19.13
CA ILE A 14 9.77 6.25 -19.46
C ILE A 14 8.85 5.17 -20.06
N TYR A 15 9.37 4.38 -20.99
CA TYR A 15 8.63 3.24 -21.55
C TYR A 15 8.22 2.24 -20.47
N LEU A 16 9.11 1.91 -19.53
CA LEU A 16 8.80 0.99 -18.42
C LEU A 16 7.72 1.54 -17.49
N GLN A 17 7.73 2.85 -17.23
CA GLN A 17 6.69 3.49 -16.43
C GLN A 17 5.32 3.33 -17.12
N GLY A 18 5.24 3.60 -18.42
CA GLY A 18 4.01 3.38 -19.20
C GLY A 18 3.61 1.91 -19.25
N LEU A 19 4.58 1.00 -19.41
CA LEU A 19 4.32 -0.44 -19.43
C LEU A 19 3.70 -0.92 -18.11
N ARG A 20 4.19 -0.44 -16.97
CA ARG A 20 3.64 -0.77 -15.65
C ARG A 20 2.17 -0.35 -15.50
N MET A 21 1.77 0.74 -16.16
CA MET A 21 0.39 1.26 -16.08
C MET A 21 -0.59 0.53 -17.00
N HIS A 22 -0.11 -0.04 -18.11
CA HIS A 22 -0.98 -0.57 -19.19
C HIS A 22 -0.89 -2.08 -19.40
N LYS A 23 0.21 -2.76 -19.03
CA LYS A 23 0.42 -4.19 -19.30
C LYS A 23 0.93 -4.93 -18.07
N GLY A 24 0.71 -6.26 -18.06
CA GLY A 24 0.95 -7.13 -16.92
C GLY A 24 2.32 -7.00 -16.26
N HIS A 25 2.34 -7.15 -14.94
CA HIS A 25 3.47 -6.88 -14.03
C HIS A 25 4.72 -7.76 -14.27
N ALA A 26 4.61 -8.87 -15.03
CA ALA A 26 5.72 -9.79 -15.23
C ALA A 26 6.79 -9.29 -16.18
N LEU A 27 6.39 -8.65 -17.29
CA LEU A 27 7.36 -8.10 -18.25
C LEU A 27 8.06 -6.88 -17.66
N SER A 28 7.33 -6.00 -16.96
CA SER A 28 7.91 -4.82 -16.33
C SER A 28 8.97 -5.19 -15.28
N TRP A 29 8.71 -6.20 -14.43
CA TRP A 29 9.70 -6.67 -13.45
C TRP A 29 11.02 -7.13 -14.08
N THR A 30 10.95 -7.99 -15.11
CA THR A 30 12.16 -8.45 -15.82
C THR A 30 12.90 -7.30 -16.49
N LEU A 31 12.18 -6.37 -17.11
CA LEU A 31 12.79 -5.24 -17.80
C LEU A 31 13.39 -4.20 -16.84
N VAL A 32 12.86 -4.07 -15.62
CA VAL A 32 13.48 -3.25 -14.57
C VAL A 32 14.85 -3.81 -14.20
N ALA A 33 15.02 -5.13 -14.13
CA ALA A 33 16.34 -5.74 -13.91
C ALA A 33 17.33 -5.38 -15.04
N VAL A 34 16.86 -5.29 -16.30
CA VAL A 34 17.67 -4.81 -17.42
C VAL A 34 18.05 -3.33 -17.23
N ALA A 35 17.11 -2.48 -16.80
CA ALA A 35 17.37 -1.07 -16.53
C ALA A 35 18.43 -0.88 -15.43
N VAL A 36 18.37 -1.66 -14.34
CA VAL A 36 19.38 -1.68 -13.27
C VAL A 36 20.76 -2.05 -13.84
N ARG A 37 20.86 -3.09 -14.67
CA ARG A 37 22.13 -3.49 -15.30
C ARG A 37 22.70 -2.41 -16.24
N LEU A 38 21.83 -1.74 -17.02
CA LEU A 38 22.23 -0.63 -17.88
C LEU A 38 22.71 0.58 -17.08
N ALA A 39 22.03 0.92 -15.98
CA ALA A 39 22.43 1.98 -15.08
C ALA A 39 23.80 1.72 -14.46
N ASN A 40 24.04 0.49 -13.99
CA ASN A 40 25.34 0.05 -13.47
C ASN A 40 26.44 0.14 -14.54
N ALA A 41 26.16 -0.34 -15.75
CA ALA A 41 27.12 -0.26 -16.87
C ALA A 41 27.46 1.20 -17.25
N LEU A 42 26.53 2.12 -17.04
CA LEU A 42 26.73 3.56 -17.24
C LEU A 42 27.39 4.25 -16.04
N GLY A 43 27.59 3.59 -14.90
CA GLY A 43 28.13 4.18 -13.67
C GLY A 43 27.19 5.19 -13.02
N LEU A 44 25.87 5.00 -13.11
CA LEU A 44 24.93 5.82 -12.35
C LEU A 44 25.17 5.62 -10.85
N GLY A 45 25.10 6.69 -10.07
CA GLY A 45 25.36 6.66 -8.62
C GLY A 45 26.82 6.78 -8.19
N THR A 46 27.80 6.79 -9.11
CA THR A 46 29.25 6.89 -8.75
C THR A 46 29.87 8.27 -8.92
N GLU A 47 29.13 9.26 -9.44
CA GLU A 47 29.48 10.70 -9.45
C GLU A 47 30.88 11.09 -9.98
N MET A 48 31.48 10.31 -10.88
CA MET A 48 32.85 10.58 -11.35
C MET A 48 32.90 11.54 -12.55
N HIS A 49 33.66 12.64 -12.41
CA HIS A 49 34.11 13.54 -13.49
C HIS A 49 33.01 14.11 -14.43
N THR A 50 31.85 14.45 -13.87
CA THR A 50 30.72 15.01 -14.64
C THR A 50 30.33 16.42 -14.16
N SER A 51 29.76 17.24 -15.05
CA SER A 51 29.22 18.56 -14.68
C SER A 51 28.06 18.43 -13.69
N ALA A 52 27.76 19.49 -12.93
CA ALA A 52 26.67 19.51 -11.95
C ALA A 52 25.31 19.10 -12.57
N PHE A 53 25.04 19.58 -13.79
CA PHE A 53 23.87 19.18 -14.57
C PHE A 53 23.83 17.66 -14.80
N GLN A 54 24.92 17.08 -15.29
CA GLN A 54 24.98 15.64 -15.57
C GLN A 54 24.88 14.80 -14.29
N VAL A 55 25.47 15.25 -13.18
CA VAL A 55 25.32 14.61 -11.87
C VAL A 55 23.84 14.54 -11.49
N GLU A 56 23.12 15.66 -11.57
CA GLU A 56 21.72 15.72 -11.16
C GLU A 56 20.81 14.85 -12.05
N ILE A 57 20.98 14.90 -13.38
CA ILE A 57 20.24 14.04 -14.31
C ILE A 57 20.48 12.56 -14.02
N ARG A 58 21.73 12.18 -13.71
CA ARG A 58 22.10 10.80 -13.39
C ARG A 58 21.55 10.34 -12.05
N ARG A 59 21.56 11.20 -11.02
CA ARG A 59 20.96 10.92 -9.70
C ARG A 59 19.45 10.71 -9.82
N ARG A 60 18.74 11.62 -10.50
CA ARG A 60 17.29 11.51 -10.74
C ARG A 60 16.95 10.21 -11.47
N LEU A 61 17.68 9.90 -12.55
CA LEU A 61 17.47 8.66 -13.31
C LEU A 61 17.74 7.42 -12.46
N TRP A 62 18.83 7.42 -11.68
CA TRP A 62 19.17 6.30 -10.79
C TRP A 62 18.09 6.04 -9.74
N TYR A 63 17.62 7.09 -9.07
CA TYR A 63 16.58 6.99 -8.04
C TYR A 63 15.24 6.56 -8.64
N CYS A 64 14.88 7.02 -9.84
CA CYS A 64 13.71 6.51 -10.56
C CYS A 64 13.81 5.00 -10.83
N ILE A 65 14.97 4.52 -11.30
CA ILE A 65 15.19 3.08 -11.54
C ILE A 65 15.08 2.27 -10.23
N CYS A 66 15.68 2.78 -9.14
CA CYS A 66 15.62 2.13 -7.84
C CYS A 66 14.20 2.10 -7.23
N LEU A 67 13.41 3.14 -7.51
CA LEU A 67 12.00 3.21 -7.10
C LEU A 67 11.19 2.16 -7.85
N MET A 68 11.40 2.05 -9.17
CA MET A 68 10.73 1.04 -9.99
C MET A 68 11.10 -0.39 -9.59
N ASP A 69 12.37 -0.64 -9.25
CA ASP A 69 12.83 -1.90 -8.64
C ASP A 69 12.02 -2.22 -7.38
N THR A 70 11.93 -1.27 -6.46
CA THR A 70 11.18 -1.43 -5.20
C THR A 70 9.68 -1.67 -5.42
N GLN A 71 9.06 -0.93 -6.33
CA GLN A 71 7.64 -1.14 -6.66
C GLN A 71 7.40 -2.50 -7.29
N ALA A 72 8.26 -2.91 -8.23
CA ALA A 72 8.12 -4.19 -8.91
C ALA A 72 8.34 -5.37 -7.95
N THR A 73 9.19 -5.21 -6.91
CA THR A 73 9.38 -6.26 -5.91
C THR A 73 8.22 -6.35 -4.93
N LEU A 74 7.62 -5.22 -4.55
CA LEU A 74 6.39 -5.18 -3.76
C LEU A 74 5.22 -5.84 -4.50
N ASP A 75 5.04 -5.52 -5.78
CA ASP A 75 3.99 -6.10 -6.65
C ASP A 75 4.15 -7.64 -6.84
N ARG A 76 5.34 -8.19 -6.56
CA ARG A 76 5.66 -9.62 -6.73
C ARG A 76 6.00 -10.38 -5.46
N GLY A 77 6.01 -9.73 -4.30
CA GLY A 77 6.47 -10.35 -3.06
C GLY A 77 7.91 -10.86 -3.15
N SER A 78 8.84 -10.05 -3.68
CA SER A 78 10.27 -10.39 -3.78
C SER A 78 11.17 -9.35 -3.10
N VAL A 79 12.48 -9.60 -3.07
CA VAL A 79 13.48 -8.69 -2.50
C VAL A 79 14.03 -7.74 -3.58
N PRO A 80 14.19 -6.43 -3.31
CA PRO A 80 14.77 -5.48 -4.26
C PRO A 80 16.16 -5.86 -4.76
N LEU A 81 16.43 -5.65 -6.06
CA LEU A 81 17.73 -5.91 -6.66
C LEU A 81 18.79 -4.94 -6.15
N VAL A 82 18.40 -3.67 -5.93
CA VAL A 82 19.32 -2.63 -5.48
C VAL A 82 19.26 -2.51 -3.96
N PRO A 83 20.33 -2.82 -3.20
CA PRO A 83 20.33 -2.67 -1.76
C PRO A 83 20.42 -1.19 -1.34
N ALA A 84 19.99 -0.85 -0.13
CA ALA A 84 20.01 0.53 0.38
C ALA A 84 21.39 1.19 0.27
N LYS A 85 22.47 0.44 0.53
CA LYS A 85 23.86 0.92 0.45
C LYS A 85 24.32 1.33 -0.96
N ALA A 86 23.60 0.93 -2.00
CA ALA A 86 23.95 1.22 -3.40
C ALA A 86 23.22 2.46 -3.97
N LEU A 87 22.37 3.13 -3.18
CA LEU A 87 21.61 4.30 -3.66
C LEU A 87 22.51 5.52 -3.93
N GLY A 88 23.57 5.71 -3.14
CA GLY A 88 24.42 6.90 -3.23
C GLY A 88 23.72 8.16 -2.67
N MET A 89 24.11 9.33 -3.15
CA MET A 89 23.51 10.61 -2.73
C MET A 89 22.15 10.84 -3.40
N PRO A 90 21.16 11.38 -2.66
CA PRO A 90 19.86 11.68 -3.22
C PRO A 90 19.90 12.83 -4.25
N PRO A 91 18.94 12.85 -5.20
CA PRO A 91 18.74 14.00 -6.08
C PRO A 91 18.42 15.26 -5.30
N LEU A 92 18.73 16.42 -5.89
CA LEU A 92 18.37 17.70 -5.31
C LEU A 92 16.86 17.95 -5.43
N ILE A 93 16.28 18.55 -4.38
CA ILE A 93 14.87 18.97 -4.35
C ILE A 93 14.81 20.39 -4.93
N ILE A 94 14.89 20.49 -6.26
CA ILE A 94 14.88 21.75 -7.02
C ILE A 94 13.96 21.63 -8.23
N ASN A 95 13.47 22.77 -8.73
CA ASN A 95 12.61 22.79 -9.91
C ASN A 95 13.42 22.53 -11.19
N ASP A 96 12.76 22.09 -12.26
CA ASP A 96 13.43 21.77 -13.53
C ASP A 96 14.03 23.03 -14.17
N ALA A 97 13.41 24.20 -13.95
CA ALA A 97 13.92 25.49 -14.40
C ALA A 97 15.28 25.87 -13.76
N ASP A 98 15.61 25.29 -12.60
CA ASP A 98 16.87 25.55 -11.89
C ASP A 98 18.02 24.67 -12.38
N ILE A 99 17.75 23.76 -13.33
CA ILE A 99 18.71 22.83 -13.90
C ILE A 99 18.96 23.21 -15.36
N SER A 100 20.20 23.56 -15.69
CA SER A 100 20.60 23.88 -17.06
C SER A 100 21.94 23.25 -17.41
N PRO A 101 22.26 23.06 -18.70
CA PRO A 101 23.59 22.60 -19.12
C PRO A 101 24.74 23.49 -18.58
N SER A 102 24.45 24.77 -18.33
CA SER A 102 25.40 25.75 -17.78
C SER A 102 25.66 25.58 -16.28
N GLY A 103 24.82 24.84 -15.55
CA GLY A 103 24.94 24.62 -14.11
C GLY A 103 23.61 24.36 -13.42
N VAL A 104 23.70 24.05 -12.12
CA VAL A 104 22.56 23.90 -11.22
C VAL A 104 22.48 25.16 -10.37
N ASN A 105 21.33 25.83 -10.40
CA ASN A 105 21.11 27.04 -9.63
C ASN A 105 20.45 26.69 -8.30
N LEU A 106 21.22 26.75 -7.22
CA LEU A 106 20.70 26.53 -5.87
C LEU A 106 20.04 27.81 -5.32
N GLN A 107 19.19 28.48 -6.12
CA GLN A 107 18.58 29.75 -5.71
C GLN A 107 17.98 29.62 -4.29
N PRO A 108 18.15 30.63 -3.44
CA PRO A 108 17.64 30.57 -2.08
C PRO A 108 16.12 30.58 -2.09
N MET A 109 15.49 29.50 -1.60
CA MET A 109 14.23 29.37 -0.83
C MET A 109 13.04 30.31 -1.11
N GLN A 110 12.97 30.99 -2.25
CA GLN A 110 11.90 31.95 -2.58
C GLN A 110 10.73 31.29 -3.31
N GLN A 111 10.95 30.12 -3.92
CA GLN A 111 9.89 29.32 -4.52
C GLN A 111 9.93 27.89 -3.98
N PRO A 112 8.77 27.30 -3.63
CA PRO A 112 8.72 25.89 -3.27
C PRO A 112 9.17 25.04 -4.47
N ALA A 113 9.97 24.00 -4.22
CA ALA A 113 10.46 23.07 -5.23
C ALA A 113 9.37 22.04 -5.59
N LEU A 114 8.29 22.52 -6.23
CA LEU A 114 7.08 21.74 -6.51
C LEU A 114 7.32 20.59 -7.50
N ASP A 115 8.21 20.76 -8.49
CA ASP A 115 8.43 19.75 -9.53
C ASP A 115 8.97 18.44 -8.96
N MET A 116 9.85 18.54 -7.96
CA MET A 116 10.49 17.40 -7.29
C MET A 116 9.76 16.95 -6.03
N LEU A 117 8.72 17.66 -5.60
CA LEU A 117 8.05 17.43 -4.31
C LEU A 117 7.55 15.99 -4.17
N PHE A 118 6.73 15.53 -5.13
CA PHE A 118 6.20 14.16 -5.12
C PHE A 118 7.32 13.11 -5.27
N SER A 119 8.29 13.36 -6.15
CA SER A 119 9.42 12.45 -6.40
C SER A 119 10.27 12.26 -5.15
N SER A 120 10.55 13.35 -4.43
CA SER A 120 11.27 13.36 -3.17
C SER A 120 10.56 12.48 -2.12
N MET A 121 9.24 12.67 -1.95
CA MET A 121 8.43 11.86 -1.05
C MET A 121 8.51 10.35 -1.37
N VAL A 122 8.35 9.95 -2.63
CA VAL A 122 8.42 8.51 -2.99
C VAL A 122 9.84 7.95 -2.89
N PHE A 123 10.88 8.77 -3.08
CA PHE A 123 12.27 8.38 -2.87
C PHE A 123 12.58 8.14 -1.40
N ASP A 124 12.08 8.97 -0.50
CA ASP A 124 12.20 8.72 0.94
C ASP A 124 11.51 7.42 1.36
N ALA A 125 10.32 7.16 0.80
CA ALA A 125 9.58 5.93 1.04
C ALA A 125 10.39 4.70 0.59
N MET A 126 10.95 4.76 -0.61
CA MET A 126 11.86 3.73 -1.14
C MET A 126 13.07 3.52 -0.23
N CYS A 127 13.73 4.60 0.21
CA CYS A 127 14.88 4.53 1.12
C CYS A 127 14.51 3.85 2.44
N CYS A 128 13.36 4.20 3.02
CA CYS A 128 12.84 3.59 4.25
C CYS A 128 12.58 2.09 4.05
N HIS A 129 11.87 1.72 2.98
CA HIS A 129 11.59 0.32 2.65
C HIS A 129 12.87 -0.50 2.47
N LYS A 130 13.84 -0.01 1.68
CA LYS A 130 15.12 -0.72 1.47
C LYS A 130 15.90 -0.89 2.78
N ARG A 131 15.83 0.06 3.72
CA ARG A 131 16.45 -0.07 5.06
C ARG A 131 15.73 -1.09 5.93
N LEU A 132 14.40 -1.18 5.85
CA LEU A 132 13.61 -2.23 6.51
C LEU A 132 14.02 -3.62 6.01
N CYS A 133 14.18 -3.79 4.70
CA CYS A 133 14.62 -5.05 4.09
C CYS A 133 16.06 -5.42 4.47
N ALA A 134 16.97 -4.44 4.56
CA ALA A 134 18.38 -4.67 4.89
C ALA A 134 18.62 -5.02 6.38
N SER A 135 17.62 -4.81 7.24
CA SER A 135 17.69 -5.17 8.65
C SER A 135 17.49 -6.68 8.82
N GLU A 136 18.60 -7.41 8.64
CA GLU A 136 18.72 -8.86 8.91
C GLU A 136 18.47 -9.17 10.39
N SER A 137 17.88 -10.33 10.70
CA SER A 137 17.98 -10.94 12.03
C SER A 137 17.99 -12.46 11.92
N PRO A 138 18.93 -13.11 12.63
CA PRO A 138 18.48 -14.08 13.64
C PRO A 138 19.13 -13.94 15.03
N LYS A 139 20.22 -13.16 15.22
CA LYS A 139 20.98 -13.19 16.49
C LYS A 139 20.45 -12.28 17.60
N ASP A 140 19.76 -11.19 17.24
CA ASP A 140 19.38 -10.12 18.18
C ASP A 140 17.88 -10.12 18.59
N GLY A 141 17.11 -11.11 18.12
CA GLY A 141 15.71 -11.30 18.48
C GLY A 141 14.86 -10.02 18.34
N TRP A 142 14.17 -9.65 19.41
CA TRP A 142 13.26 -8.50 19.44
C TRP A 142 13.93 -7.12 19.46
N ARG A 143 15.27 -7.03 19.60
CA ARG A 143 15.98 -5.75 19.50
C ARG A 143 15.90 -5.19 18.08
N THR A 144 16.06 -6.05 17.08
CA THR A 144 15.89 -5.69 15.68
C THR A 144 14.48 -5.18 15.40
N TRP A 145 13.45 -5.73 16.06
CA TRP A 145 12.07 -5.23 15.93
C TRP A 145 11.94 -3.79 16.41
N ARG A 146 12.46 -3.47 17.61
CA ARG A 146 12.41 -2.09 18.14
C ARG A 146 13.09 -1.10 17.20
N GLN A 147 14.25 -1.46 16.66
CA GLN A 147 14.96 -0.63 15.68
C GLN A 147 14.14 -0.40 14.41
N LYS A 148 13.42 -1.42 13.92
CA LYS A 148 12.53 -1.28 12.77
C LYS A 148 11.34 -0.37 13.08
N VAL A 149 10.73 -0.49 14.27
CA VAL A 149 9.65 0.40 14.72
C VAL A 149 10.14 1.85 14.82
N GLU A 150 11.30 2.09 15.44
CA GLU A 150 11.92 3.42 15.53
C GLU A 150 12.23 4.00 14.14
N LEU A 151 12.70 3.16 13.21
CA LEU A 151 12.96 3.57 11.83
C LEU A 151 11.68 4.01 11.11
N VAL A 152 10.58 3.28 11.27
CA VAL A 152 9.28 3.64 10.67
C VAL A 152 8.72 4.91 11.32
N ALA A 153 8.83 5.05 12.65
CA ALA A 153 8.38 6.25 13.36
C ALA A 153 9.18 7.49 12.94
N ALA A 154 10.50 7.39 12.82
CA ALA A 154 11.35 8.48 12.33
C ALA A 154 11.01 8.87 10.89
N PHE A 155 10.71 7.88 10.04
CA PHE A 155 10.24 8.11 8.68
C PHE A 155 8.89 8.83 8.66
N GLU A 156 7.92 8.39 9.46
CA GLU A 156 6.60 9.01 9.55
C GLU A 156 6.71 10.47 10.01
N GLN A 157 7.53 10.74 11.04
CA GLN A 157 7.77 12.10 11.52
C GLN A 157 8.36 12.99 10.42
N SER A 158 9.37 12.48 9.72
CA SER A 158 10.00 13.19 8.60
C SER A 158 9.05 13.47 7.44
N MET A 159 8.12 12.53 7.16
CA MET A 159 7.05 12.71 6.17
C MET A 159 6.08 13.81 6.57
N LYS A 160 5.66 13.81 7.85
CA LYS A 160 4.76 14.82 8.40
C LYS A 160 5.35 16.21 8.27
N GLU A 161 6.59 16.39 8.71
CA GLU A 161 7.29 17.68 8.70
C GLU A 161 7.48 18.23 7.28
N ARG A 162 7.80 17.37 6.31
CA ARG A 162 8.18 17.80 4.95
C ARG A 162 7.01 17.92 3.97
N TYR A 163 5.95 17.12 4.15
CA TYR A 163 4.89 16.99 3.13
C TYR A 163 3.47 17.20 3.65
N CYS A 164 3.23 17.17 4.96
CA CYS A 164 1.87 17.22 5.51
C CYS A 164 1.47 18.54 6.17
N MET A 165 2.42 19.48 6.38
CA MET A 165 2.17 20.76 7.06
C MET A 165 1.54 21.84 6.17
N VAL A 166 1.22 21.51 4.90
CA VAL A 166 0.58 22.45 3.97
C VAL A 166 -0.89 22.64 4.34
N ASP A 167 -1.33 23.89 4.38
CA ASP A 167 -2.72 24.29 4.60
C ASP A 167 -3.57 24.04 3.34
N ASP A 168 -4.67 23.30 3.50
CA ASP A 168 -5.51 22.86 2.39
C ASP A 168 -6.17 24.02 1.64
N ALA A 169 -6.39 25.16 2.31
CA ALA A 169 -7.00 26.34 1.69
C ALA A 169 -6.04 27.10 0.76
N SER A 170 -4.72 26.94 0.95
CA SER A 170 -3.67 27.65 0.20
C SER A 170 -2.78 26.73 -0.64
N ALA A 171 -2.91 25.41 -0.47
CA ALA A 171 -2.15 24.40 -1.19
C ALA A 171 -2.47 24.38 -2.69
N SER A 172 -1.43 24.25 -3.51
CA SER A 172 -1.59 23.86 -4.91
C SER A 172 -2.06 22.40 -5.03
N PRO A 173 -2.68 21.99 -6.16
CA PRO A 173 -3.16 20.62 -6.33
C PRO A 173 -2.08 19.54 -6.19
N ILE A 174 -0.83 19.83 -6.56
CA ILE A 174 0.29 18.88 -6.41
C ILE A 174 0.74 18.73 -4.95
N GLU A 175 0.62 19.79 -4.14
CA GLU A 175 0.88 19.73 -2.70
C GLU A 175 -0.18 18.92 -1.99
N VAL A 176 -1.47 19.14 -2.32
CA VAL A 176 -2.59 18.32 -1.81
C VAL A 176 -2.39 16.85 -2.17
N PHE A 177 -2.06 16.57 -3.44
CA PHE A 177 -1.77 15.20 -3.89
C PHE A 177 -0.60 14.57 -3.12
N THR A 178 0.49 15.32 -2.93
CA THR A 178 1.66 14.85 -2.18
C THR A 178 1.31 14.61 -0.72
N LYS A 179 0.57 15.51 -0.07
CA LYS A 179 0.11 15.35 1.32
C LYS A 179 -0.69 14.06 1.51
N TYR A 180 -1.66 13.79 0.64
CA TYR A 180 -2.43 12.54 0.70
C TYR A 180 -1.58 11.30 0.44
N GLY A 181 -0.65 11.40 -0.51
CA GLY A 181 0.35 10.36 -0.81
C GLY A 181 1.23 10.04 0.40
N ALA A 182 1.77 11.07 1.07
CA ALA A 182 2.65 10.95 2.23
C ALA A 182 1.93 10.24 3.38
N GLN A 183 0.71 10.68 3.70
CA GLN A 183 -0.15 10.02 4.69
C GLN A 183 -0.38 8.54 4.35
N SER A 184 -0.66 8.21 3.07
CA SER A 184 -0.86 6.83 2.62
C SER A 184 0.40 5.99 2.83
N ILE A 185 1.54 6.52 2.42
CA ILE A 185 2.83 5.84 2.46
C ILE A 185 3.25 5.57 3.91
N CYS A 186 3.01 6.51 4.83
CA CYS A 186 3.28 6.30 6.25
C CYS A 186 2.60 5.05 6.77
N VAL A 187 1.27 4.92 6.58
CA VAL A 187 0.57 3.73 7.06
C VAL A 187 1.00 2.47 6.30
N ASN A 188 1.26 2.56 4.98
CA ASN A 188 1.82 1.43 4.23
C ASN A 188 3.16 0.96 4.80
N MET A 189 4.02 1.88 5.30
CA MET A 189 5.28 1.51 5.92
C MET A 189 5.10 0.75 7.24
N HIS A 190 4.12 1.17 8.06
CA HIS A 190 3.72 0.42 9.26
C HIS A 190 3.17 -0.97 8.94
N LEU A 191 2.38 -1.08 7.87
CA LEU A 191 1.85 -2.35 7.40
C LEU A 191 2.97 -3.23 6.83
N LEU A 192 3.89 -2.70 6.03
CA LEU A 192 5.04 -3.43 5.46
C LEU A 192 5.96 -4.02 6.53
N LEU A 193 6.11 -3.33 7.67
CA LEU A 193 6.84 -3.88 8.82
C LEU A 193 6.16 -5.13 9.40
N ARG A 194 4.82 -5.15 9.47
CA ARG A 194 4.05 -6.17 10.20
C ARG A 194 3.46 -7.27 9.33
N ARG A 195 3.26 -6.99 8.05
CA ARG A 195 2.63 -7.83 7.03
C ARG A 195 3.41 -7.76 5.71
N PRO A 196 4.73 -7.99 5.70
CA PRO A 196 5.52 -7.89 4.48
C PRO A 196 5.02 -8.89 3.42
N PRO A 197 4.83 -8.46 2.15
CA PRO A 197 4.20 -9.27 1.10
C PRO A 197 5.09 -10.41 0.57
N TYR A 198 6.24 -10.67 1.20
CA TYR A 198 7.25 -11.64 0.81
C TYR A 198 7.62 -12.55 1.97
N ARG A 199 8.08 -13.76 1.66
CA ARG A 199 8.42 -14.78 2.66
C ARG A 199 9.60 -14.33 3.52
N GLN A 200 9.47 -14.51 4.83
CA GLN A 200 10.52 -14.27 5.80
C GLN A 200 10.58 -15.43 6.78
N GLU A 201 11.78 -15.96 7.00
CA GLU A 201 12.00 -17.14 7.85
C GLU A 201 11.62 -16.89 9.33
N HIS A 202 11.71 -15.63 9.78
CA HIS A 202 11.50 -15.24 11.18
C HIS A 202 10.79 -13.88 11.31
N ASN A 203 9.56 -13.77 10.80
CA ASN A 203 8.79 -12.52 10.89
C ASN A 203 7.59 -12.61 11.85
N ALA A 204 7.82 -13.20 13.02
CA ALA A 204 6.86 -13.10 14.10
C ALA A 204 6.76 -11.62 14.52
N VAL A 205 5.56 -11.06 14.50
CA VAL A 205 5.29 -9.78 15.16
C VAL A 205 5.33 -10.04 16.67
N PRO A 206 6.08 -9.24 17.47
CA PRO A 206 6.13 -9.46 18.90
C PRO A 206 4.74 -9.32 19.54
N PRO A 207 4.42 -10.10 20.59
CA PRO A 207 3.09 -10.07 21.22
C PRO A 207 2.67 -8.72 21.81
N TRP A 208 3.64 -7.84 22.11
CA TRP A 208 3.40 -6.50 22.65
C TRP A 208 3.26 -5.42 21.58
N ASP A 209 3.46 -5.75 20.29
CA ASP A 209 3.14 -4.83 19.19
C ASP A 209 1.63 -4.94 18.91
N ASP A 210 0.87 -4.00 19.45
CA ASP A 210 -0.59 -3.96 19.46
C ASP A 210 -1.17 -3.18 18.27
N PHE A 211 -0.37 -2.92 17.23
CA PHE A 211 -0.79 -2.15 16.08
C PHE A 211 -1.93 -2.85 15.31
N ASP A 212 -3.09 -2.21 15.25
CA ASP A 212 -4.27 -2.74 14.56
C ASP A 212 -4.14 -2.59 13.04
N CYS A 213 -3.57 -3.63 12.41
CA CYS A 213 -3.40 -3.71 10.97
C CYS A 213 -4.74 -3.69 10.22
N MET A 214 -5.80 -4.30 10.78
CA MET A 214 -7.12 -4.38 10.14
C MET A 214 -7.77 -3.00 10.10
N GLN A 215 -7.79 -2.30 11.23
CA GLN A 215 -8.35 -0.94 11.33
C GLN A 215 -7.65 0.00 10.36
N VAL A 216 -6.32 0.09 10.44
CA VAL A 216 -5.55 1.06 9.66
C VAL A 216 -5.62 0.76 8.16
N ALA A 217 -5.57 -0.51 7.75
CA ALA A 217 -5.76 -0.87 6.36
C ALA A 217 -7.18 -0.55 5.86
N THR A 218 -8.20 -0.75 6.69
CA THR A 218 -9.59 -0.40 6.38
C THR A 218 -9.76 1.10 6.15
N GLU A 219 -9.16 1.93 7.01
CA GLU A 219 -9.20 3.40 6.88
C GLU A 219 -8.56 3.88 5.57
N VAL A 220 -7.48 3.23 5.11
CA VAL A 220 -6.88 3.52 3.80
C VAL A 220 -7.84 3.18 2.67
N LEU A 221 -8.48 2.01 2.71
CA LEU A 221 -9.45 1.61 1.68
C LEU A 221 -10.64 2.57 1.61
N GLU A 222 -11.20 2.95 2.76
CA GLU A 222 -12.30 3.91 2.80
C GLU A 222 -11.90 5.29 2.30
N ARG A 223 -10.71 5.77 2.66
CA ARG A 223 -10.22 7.05 2.17
C ARG A 223 -10.05 7.03 0.65
N ASP A 224 -9.46 5.97 0.11
CA ASP A 224 -9.33 5.79 -1.34
C ASP A 224 -10.69 5.80 -2.04
N LEU A 225 -11.69 5.10 -1.50
CA LEU A 225 -13.06 5.07 -2.04
C LEU A 225 -13.76 6.43 -2.03
N ARG A 226 -13.41 7.33 -1.10
CA ARG A 226 -13.95 8.70 -1.04
C ARG A 226 -13.37 9.63 -2.12
N VAL A 227 -12.20 9.31 -2.68
CA VAL A 227 -11.56 10.12 -3.73
C VAL A 227 -12.26 9.88 -5.07
N CYS A 228 -13.32 10.65 -5.33
CA CYS A 228 -14.02 10.76 -6.61
C CYS A 228 -14.19 12.25 -6.96
N GLY A 229 -13.75 12.67 -8.15
CA GLY A 229 -13.89 14.06 -8.63
C GLY A 229 -12.86 15.07 -8.09
N ASP A 230 -11.71 14.60 -7.60
CA ASP A 230 -10.67 15.41 -6.94
C ASP A 230 -9.85 16.25 -7.96
N PRO A 231 -9.50 17.53 -7.66
CA PRO A 231 -8.47 18.30 -8.38
C PRO A 231 -7.12 17.58 -8.55
N THR A 232 -6.86 16.50 -7.81
CA THR A 232 -5.66 15.65 -7.99
C THR A 232 -5.75 14.65 -9.15
N SER A 233 -6.89 14.56 -9.85
CA SER A 233 -7.12 13.64 -10.97
C SER A 233 -6.04 13.61 -12.07
N PRO A 234 -5.33 14.71 -12.43
CA PRO A 234 -4.24 14.64 -13.40
C PRO A 234 -3.08 13.72 -12.98
N TRP A 235 -2.95 13.43 -11.69
CA TRP A 235 -1.93 12.55 -11.12
C TRP A 235 -2.49 11.22 -10.61
N ALA A 236 -3.76 10.91 -10.85
CA ALA A 236 -4.36 9.64 -10.41
C ALA A 236 -3.59 8.42 -10.94
N TRP A 237 -2.94 8.53 -12.10
CA TRP A 237 -2.08 7.48 -12.66
C TRP A 237 -0.80 7.23 -11.84
N LYS A 238 -0.39 8.16 -10.96
CA LYS A 238 0.72 7.95 -10.02
C LYS A 238 0.28 7.24 -8.73
N GLN A 239 -1.02 7.15 -8.46
CA GLN A 239 -1.54 6.48 -7.27
C GLN A 239 -1.44 4.97 -7.42
N TRP A 240 -0.85 4.31 -6.44
CA TRP A 240 -0.77 2.86 -6.40
C TRP A 240 -2.12 2.31 -5.92
N ILE A 241 -2.70 1.38 -6.67
CA ILE A 241 -3.95 0.71 -6.27
C ILE A 241 -3.73 0.08 -4.89
N PRO A 242 -4.62 0.26 -3.89
CA PRO A 242 -4.43 -0.23 -2.53
C PRO A 242 -4.67 -1.75 -2.41
N TRP A 243 -4.23 -2.53 -3.40
CA TRP A 243 -4.34 -4.00 -3.44
C TRP A 243 -3.72 -4.63 -2.18
N TYR A 244 -2.64 -4.05 -1.67
CA TYR A 244 -1.93 -4.55 -0.50
C TYR A 244 -2.76 -4.37 0.79
N CYS A 245 -3.38 -3.20 0.97
CA CYS A 245 -4.31 -2.95 2.08
C CYS A 245 -5.53 -3.88 1.98
N LEU A 246 -6.05 -4.10 0.77
CA LEU A 246 -7.13 -5.06 0.53
C LEU A 246 -6.74 -6.49 0.93
N ALA A 247 -5.55 -6.95 0.52
CA ALA A 247 -5.04 -8.26 0.90
C ALA A 247 -4.90 -8.41 2.42
N ILE A 248 -4.39 -7.39 3.13
CA ILE A 248 -4.28 -7.38 4.59
C ILE A 248 -5.66 -7.47 5.23
N VAL A 249 -6.62 -6.62 4.82
CA VAL A 249 -7.97 -6.65 5.37
C VAL A 249 -8.59 -8.03 5.21
N LEU A 250 -8.50 -8.64 4.03
CA LEU A 250 -9.05 -9.98 3.80
C LEU A 250 -8.35 -11.05 4.65
N ALA A 251 -7.03 -10.96 4.82
CA ALA A 251 -6.28 -11.88 5.68
C ALA A 251 -6.66 -11.74 7.16
N GLU A 252 -6.82 -10.50 7.66
CA GLU A 252 -7.26 -10.24 9.03
C GLU A 252 -8.71 -10.71 9.27
N LEU A 253 -9.60 -10.55 8.28
CA LEU A 253 -10.97 -11.05 8.33
C LEU A 253 -11.05 -12.58 8.44
N LEU A 254 -10.09 -13.32 7.88
CA LEU A 254 -10.03 -14.78 8.07
C LEU A 254 -9.62 -15.18 9.49
N ARG A 255 -8.99 -14.28 10.26
CA ARG A 255 -8.60 -14.50 11.66
C ARG A 255 -9.70 -14.06 12.62
N ALA A 256 -10.34 -12.92 12.34
CA ALA A 256 -11.39 -12.32 13.15
C ALA A 256 -12.60 -11.99 12.26
N PRO A 257 -13.43 -13.00 11.91
CA PRO A 257 -14.47 -12.83 10.90
C PRO A 257 -15.73 -12.11 11.38
N ALA A 258 -15.86 -11.82 12.69
CA ALA A 258 -17.08 -11.27 13.28
C ALA A 258 -16.80 -10.05 14.16
N GLY A 259 -17.80 -9.17 14.27
CA GLY A 259 -17.78 -7.97 15.11
C GLY A 259 -17.80 -6.67 14.30
N PRO A 260 -17.99 -5.51 14.97
CA PRO A 260 -18.21 -4.23 14.29
C PRO A 260 -17.07 -3.82 13.35
N MET A 261 -15.82 -4.05 13.77
CA MET A 261 -14.65 -3.77 12.93
C MET A 261 -14.62 -4.71 11.72
N ALA A 262 -14.88 -6.01 11.90
CA ALA A 262 -14.91 -6.98 10.80
C ALA A 262 -16.00 -6.63 9.76
N ASP A 263 -17.17 -6.16 10.20
CA ASP A 263 -18.25 -5.75 9.29
C ASP A 263 -17.88 -4.50 8.49
N ARG A 264 -17.29 -3.50 9.14
CA ARG A 264 -16.75 -2.29 8.50
C ARG A 264 -15.67 -2.63 7.48
N SER A 265 -14.69 -3.45 7.89
CA SER A 265 -13.59 -3.92 7.05
C SER A 265 -14.08 -4.72 5.85
N TYR A 266 -15.05 -5.60 6.03
CA TYR A 266 -15.66 -6.38 4.96
C TYR A 266 -16.37 -5.50 3.93
N ALA A 267 -17.14 -4.50 4.38
CA ALA A 267 -17.80 -3.56 3.50
C ALA A 267 -16.80 -2.76 2.65
N ALA A 268 -15.74 -2.23 3.28
CA ALA A 268 -14.67 -1.53 2.58
C ALA A 268 -13.96 -2.45 1.56
N ALA A 269 -13.60 -3.67 1.97
CA ALA A 269 -12.93 -4.64 1.11
C ALA A 269 -13.75 -4.99 -0.14
N ARG A 270 -15.05 -5.24 0.01
CA ARG A 270 -15.96 -5.49 -1.12
C ARG A 270 -16.03 -4.30 -2.07
N ALA A 271 -16.24 -3.09 -1.54
CA ALA A 271 -16.33 -1.89 -2.35
C ALA A 271 -15.02 -1.62 -3.12
N THR A 272 -13.86 -1.78 -2.47
CA THR A 272 -12.55 -1.67 -3.13
C THR A 272 -12.37 -2.74 -4.21
N PHE A 273 -12.69 -4.00 -3.92
CA PHE A 273 -12.57 -5.08 -4.90
C PHE A 273 -13.43 -4.78 -6.14
N SER A 274 -14.70 -4.40 -5.95
CA SER A 274 -15.60 -4.05 -7.05
C SER A 274 -15.11 -2.86 -7.87
N ARG A 275 -14.46 -1.86 -7.25
CA ARG A 275 -13.90 -0.70 -7.96
C ARG A 275 -12.76 -1.07 -8.91
N TYR A 276 -11.86 -1.97 -8.50
CA TYR A 276 -10.60 -2.24 -9.20
C TYR A 276 -10.58 -3.54 -10.02
N ALA A 277 -11.47 -4.49 -9.72
CA ALA A 277 -11.59 -5.75 -10.45
C ALA A 277 -11.83 -5.56 -11.97
N PRO A 278 -12.65 -4.60 -12.44
CA PRO A 278 -12.88 -4.43 -13.88
C PRO A 278 -11.65 -3.89 -14.62
N THR A 279 -10.96 -2.90 -14.05
CA THR A 279 -9.77 -2.26 -14.65
C THR A 279 -8.59 -3.23 -14.80
N THR A 280 -8.57 -4.28 -13.98
CA THR A 280 -7.50 -5.27 -13.95
C THR A 280 -7.79 -6.48 -14.85
N ARG A 281 -8.96 -6.51 -15.50
CA ARG A 281 -9.38 -7.58 -16.43
C ARG A 281 -8.66 -7.54 -17.79
N GLU A 282 -8.17 -6.38 -18.21
CA GLU A 282 -7.61 -6.15 -19.55
C GLU A 282 -6.09 -6.27 -19.65
N ALA A 283 -5.37 -6.04 -18.55
CA ALA A 283 -3.96 -6.39 -18.42
C ALA A 283 -3.86 -7.82 -17.86
N ASP A 284 -2.88 -8.62 -18.26
CA ASP A 284 -2.61 -9.95 -17.66
C ASP A 284 -2.28 -9.86 -16.16
N ALA A 285 -3.29 -9.57 -15.33
CA ALA A 285 -3.26 -9.33 -13.90
C ALA A 285 -3.32 -10.64 -13.10
N ARG A 286 -2.83 -11.73 -13.72
CA ARG A 286 -2.92 -13.09 -13.19
C ARG A 286 -2.18 -13.27 -11.85
N THR A 287 -1.25 -12.39 -11.49
CA THR A 287 -0.40 -12.58 -10.30
C THR A 287 -0.99 -12.03 -8.99
N VAL A 288 -1.56 -10.82 -8.95
CA VAL A 288 -1.98 -10.20 -7.65
C VAL A 288 -3.48 -10.36 -7.37
N TRP A 289 -4.33 -10.20 -8.39
CA TRP A 289 -5.78 -10.15 -8.18
C TRP A 289 -6.45 -11.52 -8.06
N LYS A 290 -5.91 -12.55 -8.70
CA LYS A 290 -6.39 -13.94 -8.53
C LYS A 290 -6.30 -14.37 -7.05
N PRO A 291 -5.15 -14.20 -6.37
CA PRO A 291 -5.05 -14.45 -4.93
C PRO A 291 -5.99 -13.62 -4.06
N ILE A 292 -6.17 -12.33 -4.37
CA ILE A 292 -7.12 -11.46 -3.66
C ILE A 292 -8.57 -11.97 -3.84
N ALA A 293 -8.95 -12.40 -5.04
CA ALA A 293 -10.27 -12.98 -5.31
C ALA A 293 -10.47 -14.29 -4.53
N LYS A 294 -9.46 -15.17 -4.47
CA LYS A 294 -9.46 -16.38 -3.64
C LYS A 294 -9.66 -16.03 -2.16
N LEU A 295 -8.97 -15.02 -1.63
CA LEU A 295 -9.13 -14.56 -0.24
C LEU A 295 -10.53 -14.04 0.04
N LEU A 296 -11.07 -13.18 -0.84
CA LEU A 296 -12.42 -12.65 -0.69
C LEU A 296 -13.47 -13.76 -0.71
N HIS A 297 -13.32 -14.75 -1.59
CA HIS A 297 -14.21 -15.92 -1.62
C HIS A 297 -14.21 -16.69 -0.29
N ARG A 298 -13.02 -16.94 0.30
CA ARG A 298 -12.91 -17.59 1.61
C ARG A 298 -13.56 -16.78 2.74
N VAL A 299 -13.35 -15.46 2.74
CA VAL A 299 -14.01 -14.55 3.70
C VAL A 299 -15.52 -14.63 3.57
N ASN A 300 -16.06 -14.67 2.34
CA ASN A 300 -17.49 -14.81 2.11
C ASN A 300 -18.03 -16.14 2.65
N HIS A 301 -17.34 -17.26 2.40
CA HIS A 301 -17.75 -18.55 2.93
C HIS A 301 -17.77 -18.55 4.46
N MET A 302 -16.67 -18.14 5.09
CA MET A 302 -16.56 -18.10 6.54
C MET A 302 -17.63 -17.21 7.18
N ARG A 303 -17.96 -16.07 6.56
CA ARG A 303 -18.99 -15.15 7.07
C ARG A 303 -20.41 -15.64 6.82
N SER A 304 -20.65 -16.40 5.74
CA SER A 304 -21.93 -17.09 5.51
C SER A 304 -22.18 -18.18 6.56
N ASP A 305 -21.13 -18.86 7.02
CA ASP A 305 -21.24 -19.85 8.10
C ASP A 305 -21.55 -19.21 9.47
N ILE A 306 -21.35 -17.89 9.61
CA ILE A 306 -21.51 -17.13 10.86
C ILE A 306 -22.91 -16.50 11.03
N SER A 307 -23.83 -16.58 10.05
CA SER A 307 -25.24 -16.13 10.26
C SER A 307 -26.31 -16.93 9.51
N PRO A 308 -27.52 -17.12 10.09
CA PRO A 308 -28.14 -16.33 11.17
C PRO A 308 -28.62 -17.17 12.37
N GLY A 309 -27.96 -17.07 13.54
CA GLY A 309 -28.32 -17.84 14.75
C GLY A 309 -28.52 -17.04 16.05
N VAL A 310 -28.30 -15.72 16.06
CA VAL A 310 -28.44 -14.91 17.29
C VAL A 310 -29.30 -13.68 17.01
N LEU A 311 -30.58 -13.91 16.78
CA LEU A 311 -31.61 -12.88 16.96
C LEU A 311 -32.87 -13.51 17.57
N SER A 312 -32.76 -13.99 18.81
CA SER A 312 -33.91 -14.19 19.71
C SER A 312 -33.42 -14.47 21.13
N THR A 313 -33.42 -13.43 21.95
CA THR A 313 -34.05 -13.42 23.28
C THR A 313 -33.92 -12.01 23.83
N VAL A 314 -34.87 -11.16 23.43
CA VAL A 314 -35.23 -10.00 24.26
C VAL A 314 -35.88 -10.59 25.52
N GLY A 315 -35.13 -10.63 26.61
CA GLY A 315 -35.65 -10.77 27.97
C GLY A 315 -35.85 -9.38 28.59
N PRO A 316 -36.86 -9.19 29.45
CA PRO A 316 -37.51 -7.89 29.64
C PRO A 316 -36.68 -6.92 30.49
N SER A 317 -36.87 -5.64 30.17
CA SER A 317 -36.42 -4.46 30.90
C SER A 317 -36.56 -4.60 32.42
N VAL A 318 -35.43 -4.48 33.13
CA VAL A 318 -35.45 -4.15 34.55
C VAL A 318 -35.16 -2.66 34.67
N VAL A 319 -36.24 -1.91 34.92
CA VAL A 319 -36.22 -0.53 35.39
C VAL A 319 -35.65 -0.52 36.80
N ILE A 320 -34.52 0.15 37.02
CA ILE A 320 -34.14 0.59 38.36
C ILE A 320 -33.98 2.11 38.33
N SER A 321 -35.00 2.76 38.87
CA SER A 321 -34.97 4.15 39.32
C SER A 321 -34.00 4.29 40.48
N GLY A 322 -33.10 5.27 40.41
CA GLY A 322 -32.26 5.71 41.52
C GLY A 322 -31.91 7.18 41.36
N SER A 323 -32.57 8.02 42.13
CA SER A 323 -32.38 9.47 42.17
C SER A 323 -31.50 9.88 43.35
N THR A 324 -30.98 11.12 43.26
CA THR A 324 -30.22 11.93 44.24
C THR A 324 -28.69 11.70 44.17
N GLY A 325 -27.80 12.68 44.02
CA GLY A 325 -27.86 14.14 43.91
C GLY A 325 -26.51 14.76 44.37
N ILE A 326 -26.08 15.87 43.75
CA ILE A 326 -25.13 16.91 44.26
C ILE A 326 -23.62 16.53 44.16
N ASP A 327 -22.65 17.29 43.63
CA ASP A 327 -22.55 18.67 43.11
C ASP A 327 -21.36 18.88 42.12
N SER A 328 -21.57 19.85 41.22
CA SER A 328 -20.68 20.74 40.45
C SER A 328 -19.13 20.69 40.50
N THR A 329 -18.48 20.71 39.31
CA THR A 329 -17.65 21.85 38.80
C THR A 329 -17.18 21.70 37.33
N SER A 330 -17.71 22.61 36.50
CA SER A 330 -17.07 23.39 35.41
C SER A 330 -16.06 22.76 34.42
N THR A 331 -16.52 22.46 33.20
CA THR A 331 -15.73 22.66 31.97
C THR A 331 -16.58 23.32 30.89
N SER A 332 -16.03 24.39 30.33
CA SER A 332 -16.60 25.25 29.31
C SER A 332 -16.79 24.56 27.96
N SER A 333 -17.98 24.80 27.42
CA SER A 333 -18.57 24.35 26.16
C SER A 333 -17.97 25.01 24.92
N ILE A 334 -17.80 24.22 23.84
CA ILE A 334 -18.00 24.68 22.46
C ILE A 334 -19.05 23.75 21.83
N ASN A 335 -20.21 24.33 21.53
CA ASN A 335 -21.33 23.69 20.83
C ASN A 335 -20.96 23.40 19.37
N ALA A 336 -21.18 22.17 18.91
CA ALA A 336 -21.45 21.88 17.51
C ALA A 336 -22.77 21.11 17.42
N ASN A 337 -23.74 21.71 16.74
CA ASN A 337 -25.11 21.23 16.59
C ASN A 337 -25.14 19.87 15.86
N SER A 338 -25.61 18.84 16.57
CA SER A 338 -25.85 17.48 16.08
C SER A 338 -27.20 17.30 15.38
N ASN A 339 -27.62 18.26 14.55
CA ASN A 339 -28.94 18.24 13.89
C ASN A 339 -28.91 18.30 12.34
N GLU A 340 -27.77 18.15 11.68
CA GLU A 340 -27.70 18.11 10.20
C GLU A 340 -27.35 16.74 9.59
N LEU A 341 -27.33 15.65 10.37
CA LEU A 341 -27.01 14.30 9.85
C LEU A 341 -28.25 13.47 9.41
N HIS A 342 -29.45 14.05 9.39
CA HIS A 342 -30.68 13.31 9.06
C HIS A 342 -31.45 13.79 7.81
N LYS A 343 -30.84 14.58 6.91
CA LYS A 343 -31.54 15.09 5.70
C LYS A 343 -30.86 14.91 4.35
N LEU A 344 -29.85 14.05 4.23
CA LEU A 344 -29.32 13.65 2.91
C LEU A 344 -29.58 12.17 2.68
N SER A 345 -30.86 11.84 2.52
CA SER A 345 -31.36 10.58 1.99
C SER A 345 -32.10 10.91 0.70
N SER A 346 -31.77 10.19 -0.37
CA SER A 346 -32.37 10.25 -1.70
C SER A 346 -32.01 11.49 -2.50
N ASP A 347 -30.91 11.41 -3.25
CA ASP A 347 -30.94 11.50 -4.72
C ASP A 347 -29.52 11.78 -5.24
N SER A 348 -29.12 11.02 -6.28
CA SER A 348 -27.86 11.14 -7.02
C SER A 348 -26.65 10.38 -6.48
N TYR A 349 -26.82 9.10 -6.18
CA TYR A 349 -25.75 8.11 -6.37
C TYR A 349 -26.32 7.00 -7.25
N GLY A 350 -25.75 6.80 -8.43
CA GLY A 350 -25.94 5.56 -9.20
C GLY A 350 -25.27 4.42 -8.45
N LEU A 351 -25.90 3.98 -7.36
CA LEU A 351 -25.55 2.77 -6.64
C LEU A 351 -25.80 1.61 -7.61
N LEU A 352 -24.72 1.00 -8.10
CA LEU A 352 -24.80 -0.36 -8.61
C LEU A 352 -25.35 -1.24 -7.49
N ASP A 353 -26.33 -2.07 -7.84
CA ASP A 353 -27.05 -2.96 -6.94
C ASP A 353 -26.06 -3.77 -6.05
N PRO A 354 -26.11 -3.62 -4.72
CA PRO A 354 -25.24 -4.35 -3.78
C PRO A 354 -25.47 -5.87 -3.77
N THR A 355 -26.51 -6.35 -4.49
CA THR A 355 -26.84 -7.76 -4.68
C THR A 355 -26.36 -8.33 -6.02
N SER A 356 -25.63 -7.57 -6.84
CA SER A 356 -25.01 -8.15 -8.03
C SER A 356 -24.04 -9.27 -7.62
N ASP A 357 -24.45 -10.51 -7.86
CA ASP A 357 -23.60 -11.68 -7.70
C ASP A 357 -22.36 -11.45 -8.56
N LEU A 358 -21.22 -11.20 -7.90
CA LEU A 358 -19.93 -11.26 -8.57
C LEU A 358 -19.86 -12.64 -9.22
N ASP A 359 -19.75 -12.69 -10.56
CA ASP A 359 -19.64 -13.96 -11.28
C ASP A 359 -18.31 -14.62 -10.94
N TRP A 360 -18.32 -15.41 -9.87
CA TRP A 360 -17.17 -16.10 -9.33
C TRP A 360 -16.59 -17.08 -10.34
N ASN A 361 -17.41 -17.62 -11.24
CA ASN A 361 -16.96 -18.57 -12.24
C ASN A 361 -15.84 -17.95 -13.08
N MET A 362 -15.88 -16.64 -13.37
CA MET A 362 -14.85 -15.95 -14.16
C MET A 362 -13.45 -15.91 -13.54
N TRP A 363 -13.33 -16.04 -12.21
CA TRP A 363 -12.04 -16.04 -11.51
C TRP A 363 -11.46 -17.44 -11.29
N PHE A 364 -12.28 -18.48 -11.46
CA PHE A 364 -11.96 -19.87 -11.09
C PHE A 364 -11.97 -20.87 -12.27
N VAL A 365 -12.06 -20.43 -13.53
CA VAL A 365 -12.18 -21.32 -14.73
C VAL A 365 -10.94 -22.22 -15.00
N ASP A 366 -9.82 -22.07 -14.30
CA ASP A 366 -8.65 -22.93 -14.53
C ASP A 366 -8.71 -24.22 -13.66
N ALA A 367 -9.78 -25.01 -13.79
CA ALA A 367 -9.81 -26.40 -13.35
C ALA A 367 -10.56 -27.22 -14.41
N GLU A 368 -9.80 -28.03 -15.16
CA GLU A 368 -10.34 -28.86 -16.23
C GLU A 368 -11.47 -29.78 -15.75
N ALA A 369 -12.42 -29.99 -16.66
CA ALA A 369 -13.60 -30.83 -16.52
C ALA A 369 -13.30 -32.19 -15.85
N GLY A 370 -13.81 -32.36 -14.63
CA GLY A 370 -13.81 -33.64 -13.92
C GLY A 370 -14.89 -33.64 -12.84
N THR A 371 -15.97 -34.36 -13.08
CA THR A 371 -16.96 -34.65 -12.06
C THR A 371 -16.34 -35.55 -10.99
N GLY A 372 -16.36 -35.14 -9.72
CA GLY A 372 -16.03 -36.01 -8.59
C GLY A 372 -15.19 -35.34 -7.51
N THR A 373 -15.81 -35.16 -6.34
CA THR A 373 -15.20 -35.13 -4.99
C THR A 373 -13.70 -34.83 -4.86
N LEU A 374 -13.39 -33.72 -4.19
CA LEU A 374 -12.05 -33.34 -3.72
C LEU A 374 -11.29 -34.54 -3.09
N PRO A 375 -10.06 -34.86 -3.53
CA PRO A 375 -9.24 -35.90 -2.91
C PRO A 375 -8.84 -35.53 -1.47
N SER A 376 -8.83 -36.50 -0.56
CA SER A 376 -8.48 -36.33 0.86
C SER A 376 -7.07 -35.78 1.12
N ASP A 377 -6.16 -35.87 0.14
CA ASP A 377 -4.78 -35.37 0.27
C ASP A 377 -4.71 -33.83 0.20
N GLU A 378 -5.71 -33.20 -0.42
CA GLU A 378 -5.83 -31.75 -0.49
C GLU A 378 -6.24 -31.18 0.89
N GLN A 379 -7.13 -31.87 1.63
CA GLN A 379 -7.52 -31.48 3.00
C GLN A 379 -6.35 -31.43 3.98
N HIS A 380 -5.31 -32.24 3.79
CA HIS A 380 -4.10 -32.24 4.62
C HIS A 380 -3.09 -31.15 4.22
N ALA A 381 -3.05 -30.72 2.95
CA ALA A 381 -2.32 -29.52 2.55
C ALA A 381 -3.03 -28.23 3.01
N PHE A 382 -4.36 -28.27 3.14
CA PHE A 382 -5.21 -27.12 3.49
C PHE A 382 -5.25 -26.77 4.98
N SER A 383 -4.91 -27.68 5.90
CA SER A 383 -4.80 -27.31 7.33
C SER A 383 -3.55 -26.48 7.64
N ASN A 384 -2.52 -26.57 6.79
CA ASN A 384 -1.23 -25.89 7.02
C ASN A 384 -1.25 -24.40 6.67
N ILE A 385 -2.27 -23.91 5.92
CA ILE A 385 -2.41 -22.48 5.58
C ILE A 385 -2.85 -21.64 6.80
N LEU A 386 -3.40 -22.28 7.83
CA LEU A 386 -3.74 -21.65 9.11
C LEU A 386 -2.72 -21.92 10.22
N ASP A 387 -1.74 -22.80 9.97
CA ASP A 387 -0.69 -23.11 10.93
C ASP A 387 0.41 -22.04 10.83
N LEU A 388 0.10 -20.87 11.40
CA LEU A 388 1.08 -19.84 11.77
C LEU A 388 1.91 -20.32 12.97
N ASN A 389 2.43 -21.54 12.88
CA ASN A 389 3.34 -22.09 13.85
C ASN A 389 4.67 -21.32 13.70
N PRO A 390 5.15 -20.58 14.73
CA PRO A 390 6.31 -19.70 14.62
C PRO A 390 7.62 -20.42 14.27
N GLU A 391 7.63 -21.75 14.24
CA GLU A 391 8.79 -22.57 13.87
C GLU A 391 8.99 -22.73 12.34
N HIS A 392 8.00 -22.35 11.52
CA HIS A 392 8.10 -22.40 10.07
C HIS A 392 7.82 -21.01 9.50
N GLY A 393 8.84 -20.34 8.98
CA GLY A 393 8.71 -19.00 8.40
C GLY A 393 7.87 -18.97 7.12
N VAL A 394 6.56 -18.89 7.29
CA VAL A 394 5.56 -18.78 6.22
C VAL A 394 5.19 -17.31 6.01
N SER A 395 5.11 -16.89 4.75
CA SER A 395 4.54 -15.59 4.36
C SER A 395 3.04 -15.59 4.67
N PHE A 396 2.48 -14.54 5.27
CA PHE A 396 1.01 -14.45 5.44
C PHE A 396 0.27 -14.39 4.09
N LEU A 397 0.99 -13.97 3.03
CA LEU A 397 0.63 -14.11 1.63
C LEU A 397 1.60 -15.15 1.02
N ASP A 398 1.35 -16.43 1.25
CA ASP A 398 2.11 -17.46 0.56
C ASP A 398 1.62 -17.52 -0.90
N TRP A 399 2.28 -16.76 -1.77
CA TRP A 399 1.94 -16.67 -3.18
C TRP A 399 2.01 -18.03 -3.89
N ASP A 400 2.82 -18.96 -3.39
CA ASP A 400 2.94 -20.32 -3.94
C ASP A 400 1.78 -21.24 -3.53
N LEU A 401 1.06 -20.93 -2.44
CA LEU A 401 -0.19 -21.61 -2.05
C LEU A 401 -1.45 -20.92 -2.64
N LEU A 402 -1.27 -19.78 -3.32
CA LEU A 402 -2.34 -18.98 -3.92
C LEU A 402 -2.28 -18.94 -5.46
N LEU A 403 -1.21 -19.43 -6.08
CA LEU A 403 -1.18 -19.85 -7.49
C LEU A 403 -1.91 -21.19 -7.59
#